data_AF-A0A9P6UVD8-F1
#
_entry.id   AF-A0A9P6UVD8-F1
#
_cell.length_a   1.000
_cell.length_b   1.000
_cell.length_c   1.000
_cell.angle_alpha   90.00
_cell.angle_beta   90.00
_cell.angle_gamma   90.00
#
_symmetry.space_group_name_H-M   'P 1'
#
loop_
_entity.id
_entity.type
_entity.pdbx_description
1 polymer ?
#
loop_
_entity_poly.entity_id
_entity_poly.type
_entity_poly.pdbx_seq_one_letter_code
_entity_poly.pdbx_strand_id
1 'polypeptide(L)'
;CEFSLSYDNGKTFHLIGRYTRTCPDAYYQWPVKIPNNVPSCTEKNKCLFVWTWTANILPQWYMNCADIRLTGVKNGRRPSKSIQIVDFRPHRMRVTAAGDGTKHRSSSGPNRKEINDNMNGKY
;
A
#
# COMPACT_ATOMS: atom_id res chain seq x y z
N CYS A 1 3.20 4.25 2.37
CA CYS A 1 2.73 3.38 1.29
C CYS A 1 1.31 2.92 1.55
N GLU A 2 0.60 2.63 0.48
CA GLU A 2 -0.73 2.03 0.53
C GLU A 2 -0.81 0.87 -0.45
N PHE A 3 -1.72 -0.06 -0.13
CA PHE A 3 -1.94 -1.28 -0.88
C PHE A 3 -3.43 -1.37 -1.15
N SER A 4 -3.80 -1.56 -2.42
CA SER A 4 -5.21 -1.56 -2.83
C SER A 4 -5.48 -2.61 -3.91
N LEU A 5 -6.77 -2.90 -4.08
CA LEU A 5 -7.31 -3.72 -5.15
C LEU A 5 -8.12 -2.83 -6.10
N SER A 6 -7.96 -3.03 -7.40
CA SER A 6 -8.88 -2.50 -8.41
C SER A 6 -9.65 -3.66 -9.02
N TYR A 7 -10.96 -3.47 -9.27
CA TYR A 7 -11.83 -4.46 -9.93
C TYR A 7 -12.28 -4.05 -11.33
N ASP A 8 -11.77 -2.93 -11.82
CA ASP A 8 -12.22 -2.24 -13.03
C ASP A 8 -11.05 -1.71 -13.86
N ASN A 9 -9.93 -2.44 -13.85
CA ASN A 9 -8.71 -2.14 -14.61
C ASN A 9 -8.14 -0.74 -14.32
N GLY A 10 -8.10 -0.36 -13.04
CA GLY A 10 -7.43 0.84 -12.54
C GLY A 10 -8.29 2.10 -12.52
N LYS A 11 -9.62 1.99 -12.69
CA LYS A 11 -10.51 3.16 -12.60
C LYS A 11 -10.82 3.52 -11.15
N THR A 12 -10.99 2.51 -10.29
CA THR A 12 -11.21 2.70 -8.85
C THR A 12 -10.31 1.80 -8.02
N PHE A 13 -9.95 2.28 -6.83
CA PHE A 13 -9.04 1.59 -5.92
C PHE A 13 -9.70 1.36 -4.57
N HIS A 14 -9.51 0.17 -4.03
CA HIS A 14 -10.08 -0.26 -2.76
C HIS A 14 -8.94 -0.62 -1.80
N LEU A 15 -8.70 0.25 -0.82
CA LEU A 15 -7.61 0.13 0.15
C LEU A 15 -7.76 -1.16 0.97
N ILE A 16 -6.67 -1.93 1.01
CA ILE A 16 -6.53 -3.17 1.79
C ILE A 16 -5.40 -3.12 2.80
N GLY A 17 -4.55 -2.08 2.75
CA GLY A 17 -3.48 -1.92 3.71
C GLY A 17 -2.75 -0.58 3.60
N ARG A 18 -2.11 -0.17 4.70
CA ARG A 18 -1.34 1.07 4.81
C ARG A 18 -0.18 0.93 5.77
N TYR A 19 0.97 1.46 5.37
CA TYR A 19 2.12 1.71 6.23
C TYR A 19 2.52 3.17 6.11
N THR A 20 2.49 3.88 7.23
CA THR A 20 2.67 5.34 7.32
C THR A 20 4.11 5.76 7.60
N ARG A 21 4.98 4.80 7.98
CA ARG A 21 6.40 5.05 8.27
C ARG A 21 7.27 4.04 7.54
N THR A 22 8.50 4.45 7.23
CA THR A 22 9.62 3.59 6.77
C THR A 22 9.42 2.80 5.46
N CYS A 23 8.20 2.69 4.94
CA CYS A 23 7.92 2.12 3.63
C CYS A 23 8.31 3.12 2.53
N PRO A 24 8.96 2.68 1.43
CA PRO A 24 9.10 1.30 0.94
C PRO A 24 10.50 0.71 1.04
N ASP A 25 11.10 0.73 2.22
CA ASP A 25 12.41 0.11 2.42
C ASP A 25 12.46 -1.35 1.92
N ALA A 26 13.33 -1.58 0.93
CA ALA A 26 13.43 -2.84 0.18
C ALA A 26 14.05 -3.99 1.00
N TYR A 27 14.63 -3.69 2.17
CA TYR A 27 15.18 -4.71 3.07
C TYR A 27 14.12 -5.41 3.92
N TYR A 28 12.86 -4.96 3.86
CA TYR A 28 11.77 -5.48 4.67
C TYR A 28 10.60 -5.98 3.81
N GLN A 29 9.81 -6.88 4.41
CA GLN A 29 8.52 -7.30 3.87
C GLN A 29 7.40 -6.45 4.46
N TRP A 30 6.39 -6.16 3.65
CA TRP A 30 5.26 -5.30 4.00
C TRP A 30 3.96 -6.12 3.93
N PRO A 31 3.68 -6.99 4.91
CA PRO A 31 2.55 -7.92 4.83
C PRO A 31 1.22 -7.15 4.82
N VAL A 32 0.32 -7.53 3.92
CA VAL A 32 -1.04 -6.99 3.83
C VAL A 32 -1.99 -8.15 3.59
N LYS A 33 -3.08 -8.20 4.37
CA LYS A 33 -4.08 -9.24 4.21
C LYS A 33 -5.20 -8.75 3.29
N ILE A 34 -5.44 -9.49 2.22
CA ILE A 34 -6.67 -9.33 1.44
C ILE A 34 -7.86 -9.74 2.34
N PRO A 35 -8.87 -8.89 2.55
CA PRO A 35 -10.00 -9.23 3.41
C PRO A 35 -10.72 -10.50 2.93
N ASN A 36 -11.08 -11.39 3.85
CA ASN A 36 -11.69 -12.69 3.52
C ASN A 36 -13.06 -12.58 2.82
N ASN A 37 -13.71 -11.41 2.90
CA ASN A 37 -15.05 -11.17 2.37
C ASN A 37 -15.06 -10.36 1.05
N VAL A 38 -13.93 -10.23 0.38
CA VAL A 38 -13.87 -9.59 -0.95
C VAL A 38 -14.54 -10.45 -2.03
N PRO A 39 -15.10 -9.86 -3.09
CA PRO A 39 -15.65 -10.63 -4.19
C PRO A 39 -14.54 -11.27 -5.04
N SER A 40 -14.89 -12.35 -5.74
CA SER A 40 -14.00 -12.93 -6.77
C SER A 40 -13.80 -11.97 -7.94
N CYS A 41 -12.64 -12.08 -8.57
CA CYS A 41 -12.32 -11.44 -9.83
C CYS A 41 -11.37 -12.33 -10.62
N THR A 42 -11.95 -13.05 -11.58
CA THR A 42 -11.24 -14.12 -12.29
C THR A 42 -10.99 -13.78 -13.76
N GLU A 43 -11.55 -12.68 -14.24
CA GLU A 43 -11.34 -12.18 -15.60
C GLU A 43 -9.92 -11.62 -15.74
N LYS A 44 -9.25 -12.00 -16.83
CA LYS A 44 -7.90 -11.51 -17.17
C LYS A 44 -7.92 -10.01 -17.44
N ASN A 45 -6.88 -9.27 -17.05
CA ASN A 45 -6.73 -7.82 -17.27
C ASN A 45 -7.85 -6.98 -16.63
N LYS A 46 -8.47 -7.47 -15.56
CA LYS A 46 -9.57 -6.76 -14.88
C LYS A 46 -9.18 -6.34 -13.47
N CYS A 47 -8.54 -7.24 -12.73
CA CYS A 47 -8.17 -6.99 -11.35
C CYS A 47 -6.70 -6.70 -11.18
N LEU A 48 -6.43 -5.62 -10.44
CA LEU A 48 -5.07 -5.18 -10.15
C LEU A 48 -4.83 -5.21 -8.65
N PHE A 49 -3.67 -5.73 -8.25
CA PHE A 49 -3.06 -5.39 -6.99
C PHE A 49 -2.20 -4.15 -7.20
N VAL A 50 -2.36 -3.16 -6.34
CA VAL A 50 -1.78 -1.83 -6.53
C VAL A 50 -1.01 -1.43 -5.28
N TRP A 51 0.27 -1.08 -5.47
CA TRP A 51 1.11 -0.47 -4.45
C TRP A 51 1.32 1.00 -4.79
N THR A 52 1.17 1.87 -3.80
CA THR A 52 1.43 3.31 -3.95
C THR A 52 2.32 3.83 -2.84
N TRP A 53 3.08 4.89 -3.14
CA TRP A 53 3.92 5.58 -2.17
C TRP A 53 3.94 7.08 -2.43
N THR A 54 3.51 7.84 -1.44
CA THR A 54 3.73 9.30 -1.38
C THR A 54 5.02 9.55 -0.61
N ALA A 55 6.01 10.17 -1.26
CA ALA A 55 7.24 10.57 -0.60
C ALA A 55 6.94 11.70 0.40
N ASN A 56 7.54 11.63 1.59
CA ASN A 56 7.30 12.61 2.66
C ASN A 56 8.24 13.81 2.62
N ILE A 57 9.32 13.73 1.85
CA ILE A 57 10.35 14.76 1.68
C ILE A 57 10.21 15.41 0.30
N LEU A 58 10.07 14.60 -0.76
CA LEU A 58 9.92 15.12 -2.12
C LEU A 58 8.43 15.12 -2.52
N PRO A 59 7.98 16.08 -3.35
CA PRO A 59 6.62 16.10 -3.89
C PRO A 59 6.48 15.06 -5.01
N GLN A 60 6.60 13.78 -4.65
CA GLN A 60 6.60 12.66 -5.57
C GLN A 60 5.62 11.60 -5.09
N TRP A 61 4.97 10.98 -6.08
CA TRP A 61 4.04 9.91 -5.86
C TRP A 61 4.31 8.79 -6.85
N TYR A 62 4.42 7.57 -6.34
CA TYR A 62 4.76 6.37 -7.09
C TYR A 62 3.60 5.39 -7.04
N MET A 63 3.42 4.65 -8.15
CA MET A 63 2.39 3.62 -8.28
C MET A 63 2.91 2.47 -9.14
N ASN A 64 2.75 1.24 -8.64
CA ASN A 64 2.93 0.04 -9.44
C ASN A 64 1.69 -0.85 -9.35
N CYS A 65 1.38 -1.50 -10.46
CA CYS A 65 0.21 -2.36 -10.61
C CYS A 65 0.66 -3.77 -11.04
N ALA A 66 0.01 -4.79 -10.51
CA ALA A 66 0.15 -6.17 -10.95
C ALA A 66 -1.22 -6.72 -11.33
N ASP A 67 -1.35 -7.34 -12.51
CA ASP A 67 -2.54 -8.09 -12.90
C ASP A 67 -2.67 -9.32 -12.00
N ILE A 68 -3.85 -9.52 -11.41
CA ILE A 68 -4.11 -10.61 -10.46
C ILE A 68 -5.41 -11.32 -10.77
N ARG A 69 -5.44 -12.60 -10.41
CA ARG A 69 -6.67 -13.37 -10.28
C ARG A 69 -7.03 -13.49 -8.80
N LEU A 70 -8.22 -13.03 -8.43
CA LEU A 70 -8.69 -13.06 -7.05
C LEU A 70 -9.82 -14.08 -6.87
N THR A 71 -9.60 -15.05 -5.99
CA THR A 71 -10.65 -15.97 -5.55
C THR A 71 -11.22 -15.46 -4.23
N GLY A 72 -12.46 -15.00 -4.25
CA GLY A 72 -13.18 -14.47 -3.11
C GLY A 72 -14.50 -15.20 -2.86
N VAL A 73 -15.44 -14.52 -2.21
CA VAL A 73 -16.76 -15.08 -1.88
C VAL A 73 -17.85 -14.58 -2.82
N LYS A 74 -18.88 -15.40 -3.03
CA LYS A 74 -20.10 -14.97 -3.73
C LYS A 74 -20.77 -13.84 -2.91
N ASN A 75 -21.19 -12.77 -3.59
CA ASN A 75 -21.74 -11.56 -2.97
C ASN A 75 -20.78 -10.86 -1.97
N GLY A 76 -19.46 -11.00 -2.19
CA GLY A 76 -18.44 -10.30 -1.41
C GLY A 76 -18.54 -8.76 -1.51
N ARG A 77 -17.95 -8.07 -0.53
CA ARG A 77 -17.95 -6.61 -0.44
C ARG A 77 -16.55 -6.07 -0.68
N ARG A 78 -16.45 -5.08 -1.56
CA ARG A 78 -15.20 -4.34 -1.80
C ARG A 78 -14.93 -3.40 -0.63
N PRO A 79 -13.68 -3.23 -0.19
CA PRO A 79 -13.33 -2.19 0.77
C PRO A 79 -13.80 -0.81 0.29
N SER A 80 -14.31 0.02 1.20
CA SER A 80 -14.91 1.31 0.84
C SER A 80 -13.90 2.45 0.73
N LYS A 81 -12.76 2.35 1.41
CA LYS A 81 -11.71 3.38 1.38
C LYS A 81 -10.94 3.31 0.06
N SER A 82 -10.61 4.47 -0.51
CA SER A 82 -9.68 4.57 -1.65
C SER A 82 -8.26 4.88 -1.16
N ILE A 83 -7.31 4.84 -2.10
CA ILE A 83 -5.95 5.37 -1.90
C ILE A 83 -5.98 6.88 -1.67
N GLN A 84 -4.95 7.40 -0.99
CA GLN A 84 -4.78 8.80 -0.65
C GLN A 84 -3.46 9.33 -1.20
N ILE A 85 -3.53 10.52 -1.82
CA ILE A 85 -2.36 11.36 -2.05
C ILE A 85 -2.32 12.35 -0.89
N VAL A 86 -1.21 12.38 -0.16
CA VAL A 86 -1.09 13.13 1.09
C VAL A 86 -0.20 14.34 0.84
N ASP A 87 -0.67 15.52 1.27
CA ASP A 87 0.16 16.71 1.34
C ASP A 87 0.88 16.75 2.69
N PHE A 88 2.21 16.60 2.66
CA PHE A 88 3.03 16.58 3.87
C PHE A 88 3.43 18.00 4.27
N ARG A 89 3.50 18.25 5.58
CA ARG A 89 4.00 19.52 6.09
C ARG A 89 5.43 19.78 5.58
N PRO A 90 5.80 21.05 5.35
CA PRO A 90 7.16 21.40 4.96
C PRO A 90 8.19 20.80 5.91
N HIS A 91 9.22 20.22 5.31
CA HIS A 91 10.35 19.61 6.01
C HIS A 91 11.56 20.54 5.89
N ARG A 92 12.56 20.35 6.77
CA ARG A 92 13.83 21.09 6.67
C ARG A 92 14.57 20.65 5.40
N MET A 93 15.22 21.58 4.72
CA MET A 93 16.12 21.26 3.61
C MET A 93 17.26 20.35 4.07
N ARG A 94 17.79 19.52 3.15
CA ARG A 94 18.94 18.61 3.37
C ARG A 94 18.72 17.55 4.46
N VAL A 95 17.49 17.05 4.56
CA VAL A 95 17.17 15.88 5.41
C VAL A 95 17.33 14.61 4.59
N THR A 96 17.99 13.60 5.18
CA THR A 96 18.04 12.23 4.66
C THR A 96 17.23 11.34 5.61
N ALA A 97 16.26 10.60 5.11
CA ALA A 97 15.54 9.62 5.91
C ALA A 97 16.40 8.37 6.13
N ALA A 98 16.13 7.64 7.22
CA ALA A 98 16.75 6.34 7.44
C ALA A 98 16.33 5.39 6.30
N GLY A 99 17.30 4.68 5.71
CA GLY A 99 17.11 3.85 4.50
C GLY A 99 17.48 4.56 3.19
N ASP A 100 17.61 5.88 3.17
CA ASP A 100 17.93 6.66 1.95
C ASP A 100 19.42 7.07 1.85
N GLY A 101 20.23 6.76 2.85
CA GLY A 101 21.60 7.29 2.99
C GLY A 101 22.68 6.22 3.08
N THR A 102 23.91 6.59 2.70
CA THR A 102 25.11 5.74 2.78
C THR A 102 25.46 5.26 4.20
N LYS A 103 24.94 5.92 5.24
CA LYS A 103 25.22 5.62 6.66
C LYS A 103 24.33 4.54 7.26
N HIS A 104 23.13 4.32 6.71
CA HIS A 104 22.19 3.32 7.20
C HIS A 104 21.63 2.54 6.02
N ARG A 105 22.04 1.27 5.93
CA ARG A 105 21.62 0.36 4.86
C ARG A 105 20.10 0.16 4.81
N SER A 106 19.42 0.27 5.95
CA SER A 106 17.97 0.19 6.07
C SER A 106 17.46 1.05 7.24
N SER A 107 16.16 1.32 7.22
CA SER A 107 15.34 1.90 8.29
C SER A 107 14.96 0.85 9.33
N SER A 108 14.01 1.16 10.23
CA SER A 108 13.50 0.20 11.22
C SER A 108 12.47 -0.81 10.67
N GLY A 109 12.06 -0.68 9.41
CA GLY A 109 11.03 -1.52 8.80
C GLY A 109 9.62 -1.31 9.40
N PRO A 110 8.62 -2.13 8.99
CA PRO A 110 7.24 -1.99 9.42
C PRO A 110 7.09 -2.16 10.93
N ASN A 111 6.36 -1.25 11.57
CA ASN A 111 6.11 -1.37 12.99
C ASN A 111 5.07 -2.47 13.28
N ARG A 112 5.20 -3.13 14.44
CA ARG A 112 4.36 -4.28 14.82
C ARG A 112 2.86 -3.95 14.88
N LYS A 113 2.50 -2.71 15.24
CA LYS A 113 1.10 -2.28 15.29
C LYS A 113 0.50 -2.20 13.89
N GLU A 114 1.20 -1.57 12.94
CA GLU A 114 0.77 -1.48 11.55
C GLU A 114 0.69 -2.86 10.92
N ILE A 115 1.65 -3.75 11.18
CA ILE A 115 1.53 -5.16 10.74
C ILE A 115 0.21 -5.75 11.26
N ASN A 116 -0.03 -5.67 12.56
CA ASN A 116 -1.25 -6.20 13.15
C ASN A 116 -2.52 -5.57 12.56
N ASP A 117 -2.53 -4.27 12.34
CA ASP A 117 -3.67 -3.56 11.75
C ASP A 117 -3.92 -3.99 10.31
N ASN A 118 -2.87 -4.12 9.49
CA ASN A 118 -2.96 -4.62 8.11
C ASN A 118 -3.43 -6.08 8.04
N MET A 119 -3.05 -6.91 9.01
CA MET A 119 -3.48 -8.32 9.06
C MET A 119 -4.90 -8.50 9.60
N ASN A 120 -5.48 -7.46 10.23
CA ASN A 120 -6.82 -7.49 10.84
C ASN A 120 -7.81 -6.47 10.24
N GLY A 121 -7.46 -5.80 9.14
CA GLY A 121 -8.37 -4.87 8.46
C GLY A 121 -8.56 -3.51 9.14
N LYS A 122 -7.60 -3.06 9.98
CA LYS A 122 -7.68 -1.83 10.80
C LYS A 122 -6.77 -0.69 10.30
N TYR A 123 -6.72 -0.48 8.98
CA TYR A 123 -5.83 0.47 8.30
C TYR A 123 -6.51 1.78 7.85
#